data_AF-A0A0V0T3N3-F1
#
_entry.id   AF-A0A0V0T3N3-F1
#
_cell.length_a   1.000
_cell.length_b   1.000
_cell.length_c   1.000
_cell.angle_alpha   90.00
_cell.angle_beta   90.00
_cell.angle_gamma   90.00
#
_symmetry.space_group_name_H-M   'P 1'
#
loop_
_entity.id
_entity.type
_entity.pdbx_description
1 polymer ?
#
loop_
_entity_poly.entity_id
_entity_poly.type
_entity_poly.pdbx_seq_one_letter_code
_entity_poly.pdbx_strand_id
1 'polypeptide(L)'
;MILISSDKSQTQEKMQNHLQLLVHFILILFSQSQNPKCQANNGGAEVDWAILYKAPGQTRGKIIVSNNAGAWEDGAQVLTTRQGQSFGVTLQHVVENHNEIKFLAYNNVPPGMPNVKTKSNSKGVIIVQTTQNTDAASWIVHTVPGFPAAKTGYSWPVAENAKGHLLICLTISKSQINAIAASLLRAEPLVHYNDIPETETVGMQYFKKLSDGQFPTVPPYLSRQSIKTAGQPAVTVNVYSKSASSRYEIYKRVIVKALKKTIKVWSRRDNKLKGDCRIVERNIRLIKSPAPVSDHNTNLDADLTNWAVSDPGNIFCLIDRPYAKNQTVQSAMAVCIDQADIFARFNDIAAQVEDCP
;
A
#
# COMPACT_ATOMS: atom_id res chain seq x y z
N MET A 1 21.90 -43.77 -56.79
CA MET A 1 21.63 -42.37 -56.37
C MET A 1 20.30 -42.41 -55.62
N ILE A 2 20.11 -41.63 -54.55
CA ILE A 2 18.98 -41.65 -53.60
C ILE A 2 19.21 -42.59 -52.40
N LEU A 3 19.76 -42.05 -51.30
CA LEU A 3 19.48 -42.46 -49.90
C LEU A 3 20.19 -41.53 -48.87
N ILE A 4 20.35 -40.22 -49.16
CA ILE A 4 20.97 -39.26 -48.21
C ILE A 4 20.03 -38.05 -47.92
N SER A 5 18.82 -38.03 -48.50
CA SER A 5 17.93 -36.86 -48.40
C SER A 5 16.96 -36.88 -47.20
N SER A 6 16.72 -38.03 -46.57
CA SER A 6 15.67 -38.15 -45.54
C SER A 6 16.12 -37.66 -44.16
N ASP A 7 17.39 -37.92 -43.81
CA ASP A 7 17.92 -37.71 -42.45
C ASP A 7 18.19 -36.23 -42.13
N LYS A 8 18.57 -35.44 -43.14
CA LYS A 8 18.70 -33.98 -43.01
C LYS A 8 17.35 -33.30 -42.73
N SER A 9 16.27 -33.80 -43.32
CA SER A 9 14.93 -33.23 -43.15
C SER A 9 14.42 -33.37 -41.71
N GLN A 10 14.56 -34.56 -41.11
CA GLN A 10 14.13 -34.80 -39.73
C GLN A 10 14.95 -34.00 -38.70
N THR A 11 16.25 -33.86 -38.93
CA THR A 11 17.15 -33.12 -38.02
C THR A 11 16.85 -31.62 -38.06
N GLN A 12 16.53 -31.09 -39.24
CA GLN A 12 16.20 -29.68 -39.44
C GLN A 12 14.82 -29.33 -38.84
N GLU A 13 13.84 -30.21 -38.96
CA GLU A 13 12.51 -30.08 -38.34
C GLU A 13 12.58 -30.14 -36.81
N LYS A 14 13.41 -31.03 -36.24
CA LYS A 14 13.67 -31.08 -34.78
C LYS A 14 14.34 -29.81 -34.25
N MET A 15 15.32 -29.26 -34.96
CA MET A 15 15.97 -27.99 -34.57
C MET A 15 15.00 -26.81 -34.66
N GLN A 16 14.13 -26.78 -35.66
CA GLN A 16 13.14 -25.71 -35.82
C GLN A 16 12.07 -25.75 -34.72
N ASN A 17 11.63 -26.95 -34.32
CA ASN A 17 10.74 -27.13 -33.17
C ASN A 17 11.40 -26.74 -31.84
N HIS A 18 12.68 -27.09 -31.63
CA HIS A 18 13.42 -26.65 -30.44
C HIS A 18 13.63 -25.14 -30.40
N LEU A 19 13.91 -24.51 -31.53
CA LEU A 19 14.05 -23.06 -31.63
C LEU A 19 12.70 -22.36 -31.39
N GLN A 20 11.60 -22.90 -31.92
CA GLN A 20 10.25 -22.40 -31.62
C GLN A 20 9.90 -22.55 -30.14
N LEU A 21 10.22 -23.68 -29.50
CA LEU A 21 10.02 -23.90 -28.06
C LEU A 21 10.85 -22.93 -27.21
N LEU A 22 12.10 -22.67 -27.58
CA LEU A 22 12.96 -21.66 -26.94
C LEU A 22 12.41 -20.25 -27.13
N VAL A 23 11.93 -19.90 -28.33
CA VAL A 23 11.29 -18.60 -28.59
C VAL A 23 9.99 -18.46 -27.83
N HIS A 24 9.17 -19.51 -27.70
CA HIS A 24 7.98 -19.50 -26.85
C HIS A 24 8.34 -19.38 -25.37
N PHE A 25 9.35 -20.10 -24.89
CA PHE A 25 9.84 -20.01 -23.51
C PHE A 25 10.41 -18.62 -23.21
N ILE A 26 11.13 -18.03 -24.16
CA ILE A 26 11.64 -16.65 -24.10
C ILE A 26 10.49 -15.65 -24.18
N LEU A 27 9.47 -15.84 -25.00
CA LEU A 27 8.26 -15.00 -25.05
C LEU A 27 7.41 -15.10 -23.77
N ILE A 28 7.38 -16.27 -23.11
CA ILE A 28 6.75 -16.47 -21.79
C ILE A 28 7.61 -15.83 -20.67
N LEU A 29 8.93 -15.78 -20.83
CA LEU A 29 9.82 -15.00 -19.96
C LEU A 29 9.72 -13.49 -20.23
N PHE A 30 9.35 -13.08 -21.46
CA PHE A 30 9.12 -11.69 -21.87
C PHE A 30 7.66 -11.23 -21.77
N SER A 31 6.71 -12.09 -21.40
CA SER A 31 5.49 -11.65 -20.74
C SER A 31 5.88 -11.14 -19.36
N GLN A 32 6.52 -9.96 -19.35
CA GLN A 32 6.69 -9.11 -18.18
C GLN A 32 5.37 -9.08 -17.44
N SER A 33 5.38 -9.19 -16.12
CA SER A 33 4.18 -9.21 -15.28
C SER A 33 3.25 -8.03 -15.60
N GLN A 34 2.28 -8.23 -16.52
CA GLN A 34 1.23 -7.26 -16.87
C GLN A 34 0.01 -7.50 -15.97
N ASN A 35 0.26 -7.68 -14.68
CA ASN A 35 -0.75 -8.05 -13.69
C ASN A 35 -0.81 -6.96 -12.62
N PRO A 36 -2.00 -6.54 -12.16
CA PRO A 36 -2.16 -5.51 -11.14
C PRO A 36 -1.59 -5.91 -9.76
N LYS A 37 -1.10 -7.14 -9.58
CA LYS A 37 -0.57 -7.65 -8.31
C LYS A 37 0.68 -6.91 -7.81
N CYS A 38 0.90 -7.01 -6.51
CA CYS A 38 2.11 -6.51 -5.88
C CYS A 38 3.35 -7.27 -6.37
N GLN A 39 4.48 -6.59 -6.41
CA GLN A 39 5.72 -7.15 -6.95
C GLN A 39 6.81 -7.24 -5.88
N ALA A 40 7.68 -8.23 -6.02
CA ALA A 40 8.87 -8.42 -5.21
C ALA A 40 9.82 -7.21 -5.25
N ASN A 41 10.83 -7.20 -4.39
CA ASN A 41 11.83 -6.13 -4.26
C ASN A 41 12.42 -5.61 -5.58
N ASN A 42 12.61 -6.50 -6.56
CA ASN A 42 13.16 -6.22 -7.88
C ASN A 42 12.12 -6.07 -9.00
N GLY A 43 10.83 -6.10 -8.68
CA GLY A 43 9.76 -6.01 -9.68
C GLY A 43 9.64 -7.24 -10.58
N GLY A 44 10.32 -8.35 -10.28
CA GLY A 44 10.44 -9.52 -11.16
C GLY A 44 9.53 -10.70 -10.82
N ALA A 45 8.78 -10.62 -9.72
CA ALA A 45 7.89 -11.69 -9.28
C ALA A 45 6.68 -11.14 -8.53
N GLU A 46 5.52 -11.76 -8.71
CA GLU A 46 4.30 -11.43 -7.98
C GLU A 46 4.43 -11.85 -6.50
N VAL A 47 3.95 -10.99 -5.60
CA VAL A 47 3.90 -11.23 -4.16
C VAL A 47 2.52 -10.88 -3.62
N ASP A 48 2.17 -11.44 -2.48
CA ASP A 48 0.87 -11.21 -1.85
C ASP A 48 0.77 -9.80 -1.23
N TRP A 49 1.90 -9.32 -0.71
CA TRP A 49 2.02 -7.97 -0.19
C TRP A 49 3.47 -7.50 -0.25
N ALA A 50 3.65 -6.18 -0.29
CA ALA A 50 4.94 -5.51 -0.25
C ALA A 50 4.84 -4.24 0.60
N ILE A 51 5.81 -4.00 1.49
CA ILE A 51 5.89 -2.78 2.30
C ILE A 51 7.25 -2.15 2.10
N LEU A 52 7.27 -0.93 1.58
CA LEU A 52 8.49 -0.15 1.38
C LEU A 52 8.53 1.03 2.36
N TYR A 53 9.62 1.12 3.11
CA TYR A 53 9.98 2.24 3.97
C TYR A 53 11.15 3.01 3.36
N LYS A 54 10.90 4.24 2.94
CA LYS A 54 11.93 5.18 2.49
C LYS A 54 12.29 6.10 3.64
N ALA A 55 13.46 5.95 4.24
CA ALA A 55 13.92 6.87 5.27
C ALA A 55 14.15 8.30 4.70
N PRO A 56 14.12 9.34 5.53
CA PRO A 56 14.46 10.70 5.10
C PRO A 56 15.88 10.78 4.50
N GLY A 57 16.03 11.51 3.41
CA GLY A 57 17.31 11.66 2.69
C GLY A 57 17.66 10.50 1.76
N GLN A 58 16.95 9.38 1.84
CA GLN A 58 17.20 8.22 0.97
C GLN A 58 16.39 8.32 -0.33
N THR A 59 17.03 7.94 -1.43
CA THR A 59 16.42 7.81 -2.77
C THR A 59 15.92 6.39 -3.05
N ARG A 60 16.34 5.44 -2.22
CA ARG A 60 15.94 4.03 -2.21
C ARG A 60 15.24 3.71 -0.89
N GLY A 61 14.28 2.80 -0.94
CA GLY A 61 13.60 2.30 0.26
C GLY A 61 14.18 0.97 0.74
N LYS A 62 13.99 0.69 2.03
CA LYS A 62 14.02 -0.67 2.54
C LYS A 62 12.66 -1.32 2.32
N ILE A 63 12.63 -2.58 1.89
CA ILE A 63 11.40 -3.29 1.53
C ILE A 63 11.33 -4.64 2.22
N ILE A 64 10.13 -5.04 2.59
CA ILE A 64 9.78 -6.41 2.98
C ILE A 64 8.63 -6.88 2.10
N VAL A 65 8.68 -8.15 1.71
CA VAL A 65 7.72 -8.75 0.77
C VAL A 65 7.26 -10.11 1.28
N SER A 66 6.10 -10.57 0.83
CA SER A 66 5.46 -11.77 1.41
C SER A 66 6.26 -13.06 1.26
N ASN A 67 7.15 -13.15 0.28
CA ASN A 67 8.04 -14.30 0.08
C ASN A 67 9.43 -14.13 0.73
N ASN A 68 9.73 -12.95 1.28
CA ASN A 68 10.93 -12.69 2.08
C ASN A 68 10.66 -11.60 3.14
N ALA A 69 9.94 -11.99 4.20
CA ALA A 69 9.55 -11.09 5.27
C ALA A 69 10.53 -11.07 6.46
N GLY A 70 11.51 -11.98 6.46
CA GLY A 70 12.40 -12.23 7.60
C GLY A 70 13.34 -11.06 7.92
N ALA A 71 13.70 -10.25 6.91
CA ALA A 71 14.58 -9.10 7.06
C ALA A 71 14.19 -7.97 6.10
N TRP A 72 14.51 -6.74 6.48
CA TRP A 72 14.48 -5.59 5.56
C TRP A 72 15.53 -5.79 4.46
N GLU A 73 15.12 -5.68 3.21
CA GLU A 73 16.02 -5.69 2.05
C GLU A 73 16.13 -4.30 1.43
N ASP A 74 17.20 -4.05 0.69
CA ASP A 74 17.25 -2.90 -0.21
C ASP A 74 16.27 -3.09 -1.37
N GLY A 75 15.47 -2.06 -1.66
CA GLY A 75 14.76 -2.00 -2.92
C GLY A 75 15.76 -2.05 -4.08
N ALA A 76 15.53 -2.88 -5.09
CA ALA A 76 16.55 -3.14 -6.11
C ALA A 76 16.93 -1.89 -6.94
N GLN A 77 16.05 -0.89 -6.98
CA GLN A 77 16.24 0.36 -7.73
C GLN A 77 15.85 1.58 -6.90
N VAL A 78 16.34 2.76 -7.29
CA VAL A 78 15.91 4.04 -6.72
C VAL A 78 14.46 4.34 -7.10
N LEU A 79 13.77 5.14 -6.30
CA LEU A 79 12.34 5.41 -6.48
C LEU A 79 12.01 6.28 -7.69
N THR A 80 13.00 6.91 -8.33
CA THR A 80 12.82 7.61 -9.62
C THR A 80 12.81 6.65 -10.81
N THR A 81 13.14 5.36 -10.61
CA THR A 81 13.22 4.35 -11.66
C THR A 81 12.02 3.42 -11.57
N ARG A 82 11.27 3.27 -12.68
CA ARG A 82 10.13 2.35 -12.77
C ARG A 82 10.55 0.89 -12.90
N GLN A 83 11.40 0.59 -13.88
CA GLN A 83 11.80 -0.78 -14.19
C GLN A 83 12.70 -1.34 -13.09
N GLY A 84 12.51 -2.60 -12.73
CA GLY A 84 13.29 -3.24 -11.66
C GLY A 84 12.94 -2.76 -10.25
N GLN A 85 11.87 -1.97 -10.07
CA GLN A 85 11.42 -1.45 -8.78
C GLN A 85 10.03 -2.02 -8.45
N SER A 86 9.87 -2.58 -7.25
CA SER A 86 8.60 -3.19 -6.78
C SER A 86 7.35 -2.37 -7.11
N PHE A 87 7.22 -1.17 -6.54
CA PHE A 87 6.03 -0.33 -6.73
C PHE A 87 5.92 0.27 -8.14
N GLY A 88 7.04 0.44 -8.86
CA GLY A 88 7.13 1.02 -10.18
C GLY A 88 6.62 0.03 -11.22
N VAL A 89 6.95 -1.25 -11.06
CA VAL A 89 6.35 -2.32 -11.87
C VAL A 89 4.88 -2.48 -11.52
N THR A 90 4.48 -2.53 -10.25
CA THR A 90 3.05 -2.60 -9.87
C THR A 90 2.24 -1.42 -10.45
N LEU A 91 2.81 -0.22 -10.50
CA LEU A 91 2.16 0.99 -11.00
C LEU A 91 2.29 1.20 -12.51
N GLN A 92 2.92 0.27 -13.27
CA GLN A 92 3.20 0.46 -14.69
C GLN A 92 1.98 0.93 -15.49
N HIS A 93 0.83 0.28 -15.32
CA HIS A 93 -0.40 0.62 -16.05
C HIS A 93 -1.30 1.66 -15.34
N VAL A 94 -0.85 2.18 -14.20
CA VAL A 94 -1.39 3.39 -13.58
C VAL A 94 -0.79 4.63 -14.24
N VAL A 95 0.49 4.57 -14.60
CA VAL A 95 1.22 5.69 -15.21
C VAL A 95 1.27 5.64 -16.74
N GLU A 96 1.04 4.47 -17.34
CA GLU A 96 0.95 4.26 -18.79
C GLU A 96 -0.42 3.66 -19.18
N ASN A 97 -0.78 3.70 -20.47
CA ASN A 97 -2.04 3.14 -20.95
C ASN A 97 -1.99 1.61 -21.07
N HIS A 98 -3.09 0.96 -20.71
CA HIS A 98 -3.33 -0.46 -20.95
C HIS A 98 -4.83 -0.69 -21.16
N ASN A 99 -5.17 -1.62 -22.06
CA ASN A 99 -6.57 -1.87 -22.39
C ASN A 99 -7.30 -2.53 -21.21
N GLU A 100 -6.62 -3.45 -20.54
CA GLU A 100 -7.22 -4.32 -19.54
C GLU A 100 -6.88 -3.96 -18.09
N ILE A 101 -6.06 -2.92 -17.84
CA ILE A 101 -5.77 -2.48 -16.47
C ILE A 101 -6.43 -1.13 -16.23
N LYS A 102 -7.28 -1.08 -15.21
CA LYS A 102 -8.05 0.09 -14.78
C LYS A 102 -7.78 0.36 -13.30
N PHE A 103 -7.97 1.60 -12.87
CA PHE A 103 -7.67 1.99 -11.51
C PHE A 103 -8.47 3.21 -11.03
N LEU A 104 -8.57 3.31 -9.71
CA LEU A 104 -9.02 4.50 -8.99
C LEU A 104 -7.86 5.01 -8.16
N ALA A 105 -7.47 6.28 -8.34
CA ALA A 105 -6.41 6.93 -7.58
C ALA A 105 -6.97 8.06 -6.71
N TYR A 106 -6.50 8.10 -5.46
CA TYR A 106 -6.88 9.12 -4.49
C TYR A 106 -5.67 9.68 -3.77
N ASN A 107 -5.64 10.99 -3.54
CA ASN A 107 -4.54 11.68 -2.88
C ASN A 107 -4.99 13.07 -2.45
N ASN A 108 -4.67 13.51 -1.24
CA ASN A 108 -4.97 14.88 -0.79
C ASN A 108 -4.07 15.96 -1.37
N VAL A 109 -2.93 15.57 -1.96
CA VAL A 109 -2.05 16.45 -2.76
C VAL A 109 -1.83 15.75 -4.09
N PRO A 110 -2.83 15.75 -4.99
CA PRO A 110 -2.71 15.00 -6.24
C PRO A 110 -1.66 15.64 -7.18
N PRO A 111 -0.96 14.82 -7.99
CA PRO A 111 0.00 15.32 -8.98
C PRO A 111 -0.64 16.34 -9.93
N GLY A 112 0.07 17.44 -10.21
CA GLY A 112 -0.37 18.48 -11.15
C GLY A 112 -1.53 19.37 -10.67
N MET A 113 -2.03 19.18 -9.44
CA MET A 113 -3.18 19.91 -8.91
C MET A 113 -2.83 20.62 -7.60
N PRO A 114 -2.23 21.83 -7.67
CA PRO A 114 -1.91 22.61 -6.49
C PRO A 114 -3.17 23.14 -5.79
N ASN A 115 -3.07 23.42 -4.50
CA ASN A 115 -4.07 24.13 -3.70
C ASN A 115 -5.43 23.42 -3.49
N VAL A 116 -5.52 22.10 -3.71
CA VAL A 116 -6.74 21.37 -3.39
C VAL A 116 -6.95 21.31 -1.87
N LYS A 117 -8.16 21.66 -1.42
CA LYS A 117 -8.56 21.60 -0.01
C LYS A 117 -9.37 20.34 0.24
N THR A 118 -8.88 19.47 1.11
CA THR A 118 -9.61 18.28 1.57
C THR A 118 -9.45 18.09 3.08
N LYS A 119 -10.44 17.42 3.69
CA LYS A 119 -10.43 17.02 5.10
C LYS A 119 -9.71 15.70 5.33
N SER A 120 -9.26 15.03 4.27
CA SER A 120 -8.53 13.76 4.31
C SER A 120 -7.02 13.94 4.14
N ASN A 121 -6.26 12.96 4.60
CA ASN A 121 -4.83 12.82 4.27
C ASN A 121 -4.53 11.48 3.58
N SER A 122 -5.56 10.70 3.27
CA SER A 122 -5.41 9.38 2.67
C SER A 122 -4.91 9.49 1.24
N LYS A 123 -4.01 8.57 0.87
CA LYS A 123 -3.46 8.45 -0.48
C LYS A 123 -3.33 6.98 -0.86
N GLY A 124 -3.57 6.66 -2.12
CA GLY A 124 -3.52 5.30 -2.59
C GLY A 124 -4.13 5.09 -3.97
N VAL A 125 -4.08 3.84 -4.41
CA VAL A 125 -4.57 3.39 -5.72
C VAL A 125 -5.23 2.02 -5.57
N ILE A 126 -6.40 1.83 -6.16
CA ILE A 126 -7.01 0.52 -6.37
C ILE A 126 -6.80 0.18 -7.84
N ILE A 127 -6.16 -0.94 -8.14
CA ILE A 127 -5.84 -1.37 -9.51
C ILE A 127 -6.58 -2.68 -9.77
N VAL A 128 -7.24 -2.80 -10.91
CA VAL A 128 -7.98 -4.00 -11.33
C VAL A 128 -7.61 -4.39 -12.76
N GLN A 129 -7.57 -5.69 -13.02
CA GLN A 129 -7.49 -6.23 -14.38
C GLN A 129 -8.89 -6.58 -14.87
N THR A 130 -9.33 -6.07 -16.01
CA THR A 130 -10.69 -6.23 -16.55
C THR A 130 -10.81 -7.34 -17.60
N THR A 131 -9.79 -8.19 -17.72
CA THR A 131 -9.86 -9.40 -18.54
C THR A 131 -10.96 -10.30 -18.01
N GLN A 132 -11.80 -10.83 -18.91
CA GLN A 132 -12.93 -11.68 -18.54
C GLN A 132 -12.45 -12.87 -17.69
N ASN A 133 -13.22 -13.23 -16.66
CA ASN A 133 -12.94 -14.34 -15.74
C ASN A 133 -11.59 -14.25 -14.99
N THR A 134 -10.98 -13.07 -14.92
CA THR A 134 -9.74 -12.86 -14.17
C THR A 134 -10.03 -12.11 -12.88
N ASP A 135 -9.66 -12.71 -11.74
CA ASP A 135 -9.67 -12.05 -10.43
C ASP A 135 -8.26 -11.60 -10.07
N ALA A 136 -7.88 -10.42 -10.55
CA ALA A 136 -6.62 -9.78 -10.22
C ALA A 136 -6.85 -8.32 -9.88
N ALA A 137 -6.46 -7.96 -8.65
CA ALA A 137 -6.49 -6.60 -8.16
C ALA A 137 -5.39 -6.37 -7.11
N SER A 138 -5.03 -5.11 -6.93
CA SER A 138 -4.24 -4.68 -5.79
C SER A 138 -4.76 -3.38 -5.20
N TRP A 139 -4.43 -3.17 -3.94
CA TRP A 139 -4.66 -1.92 -3.25
C TRP A 139 -3.34 -1.40 -2.68
N ILE A 140 -2.97 -0.19 -3.11
CA ILE A 140 -1.80 0.52 -2.63
C ILE A 140 -2.25 1.63 -1.70
N VAL A 141 -1.60 1.74 -0.53
CA VAL A 141 -1.76 2.84 0.41
C VAL A 141 -0.38 3.45 0.67
N HIS A 142 -0.27 4.78 0.62
CA HIS A 142 1.02 5.44 0.77
C HIS A 142 0.91 6.81 1.43
N THR A 143 2.08 7.39 1.71
CA THR A 143 2.22 8.70 2.36
C THR A 143 2.71 9.80 1.41
N VAL A 144 3.12 9.44 0.19
CA VAL A 144 3.79 10.33 -0.78
C VAL A 144 2.81 11.33 -1.43
N PRO A 145 2.95 12.65 -1.21
CA PRO A 145 2.19 13.67 -1.95
C PRO A 145 2.65 13.72 -3.42
N GLY A 146 1.77 14.09 -4.34
CA GLY A 146 2.10 14.23 -5.76
C GLY A 146 2.35 12.90 -6.50
N PHE A 147 1.94 11.77 -5.93
CA PHE A 147 2.20 10.42 -6.45
C PHE A 147 0.96 9.51 -6.36
N PRO A 148 0.79 8.54 -7.27
CA PRO A 148 1.41 8.48 -8.60
C PRO A 148 0.72 9.44 -9.58
N ALA A 149 1.43 9.81 -10.64
CA ALA A 149 0.88 10.66 -11.70
C ALA A 149 0.09 9.81 -12.71
N ALA A 150 -1.23 9.83 -12.57
CA ALA A 150 -2.14 9.00 -13.37
C ALA A 150 -2.03 9.31 -14.87
N LYS A 151 -1.67 8.29 -15.68
CA LYS A 151 -1.55 8.36 -17.15
C LYS A 151 -0.59 9.42 -17.72
N THR A 152 0.37 9.90 -16.94
CA THR A 152 1.36 10.91 -17.39
C THR A 152 2.80 10.40 -17.34
N GLY A 153 3.02 9.09 -17.28
CA GLY A 153 4.34 8.50 -17.09
C GLY A 153 4.80 8.46 -15.63
N TYR A 154 5.78 7.60 -15.36
CA TYR A 154 6.30 7.41 -14.00
C TYR A 154 7.11 8.62 -13.56
N SER A 155 6.73 9.19 -12.42
CA SER A 155 7.48 10.27 -11.80
C SER A 155 7.42 10.16 -10.29
N TRP A 156 8.59 10.11 -9.66
CA TRP A 156 8.73 10.25 -8.23
C TRP A 156 8.97 11.72 -7.87
N PRO A 157 8.20 12.30 -6.94
CA PRO A 157 8.39 13.69 -6.52
C PRO A 157 9.74 13.88 -5.81
N VAL A 158 10.71 14.49 -6.48
CA VAL A 158 12.10 14.62 -5.99
C VAL A 158 12.19 15.31 -4.63
N ALA A 159 11.30 16.27 -4.34
CA ALA A 159 11.22 16.95 -3.04
C ALA A 159 10.99 15.98 -1.87
N GLU A 160 10.32 14.85 -2.13
CA GLU A 160 10.00 13.82 -1.14
C GLU A 160 11.20 12.93 -0.81
N ASN A 161 12.33 13.06 -1.51
CA ASN A 161 13.59 12.41 -1.12
C ASN A 161 14.05 12.87 0.27
N ALA A 162 13.85 14.14 0.61
CA ALA A 162 14.22 14.68 1.91
C ALA A 162 13.32 14.19 3.07
N LYS A 163 12.21 13.50 2.77
CA LYS A 163 11.19 13.10 3.75
C LYS A 163 11.06 11.60 3.88
N GLY A 164 10.63 11.12 5.05
CA GLY A 164 10.36 9.70 5.28
C GLY A 164 8.98 9.30 4.73
N HIS A 165 8.90 8.16 4.04
CA HIS A 165 7.66 7.67 3.44
C HIS A 165 7.49 6.17 3.59
N LEU A 166 6.23 5.76 3.71
CA LEU A 166 5.79 4.36 3.66
C LEU A 166 4.83 4.16 2.48
N LEU A 167 4.99 3.01 1.82
CA LEU A 167 4.08 2.49 0.82
C LEU A 167 3.76 1.03 1.16
N ILE A 168 2.49 0.66 1.07
CA ILE A 168 1.98 -0.69 1.25
C ILE A 168 1.26 -1.09 -0.03
N CYS A 169 1.56 -2.25 -0.58
CA CYS A 169 0.78 -2.90 -1.62
C CYS A 169 0.18 -4.19 -1.06
N LEU A 170 -1.11 -4.41 -1.30
CA LEU A 170 -1.83 -5.63 -0.98
C LEU A 170 -2.43 -6.22 -2.24
N THR A 171 -2.08 -7.46 -2.59
CA THR A 171 -2.76 -8.24 -3.62
C THR A 171 -4.08 -8.74 -3.03
N ILE A 172 -5.20 -8.44 -3.70
CA ILE A 172 -6.55 -8.71 -3.18
C ILE A 172 -7.44 -9.30 -4.27
N SER A 173 -8.50 -9.98 -3.86
CA SER A 173 -9.62 -10.29 -4.77
C SER A 173 -10.42 -9.01 -5.05
N LYS A 174 -10.93 -8.86 -6.28
CA LYS A 174 -11.86 -7.78 -6.67
C LYS A 174 -13.08 -7.70 -5.75
N SER A 175 -13.52 -8.84 -5.21
CA SER A 175 -14.64 -8.91 -4.25
C SER A 175 -14.41 -8.07 -2.98
N GLN A 176 -13.15 -7.79 -2.62
CA GLN A 176 -12.77 -7.00 -1.43
C GLN A 176 -12.90 -5.48 -1.66
N ILE A 177 -13.00 -5.02 -2.92
CA ILE A 177 -12.98 -3.60 -3.29
C ILE A 177 -14.12 -2.82 -2.62
N ASN A 178 -15.32 -3.40 -2.55
CA ASN A 178 -16.46 -2.72 -1.94
C ASN A 178 -16.27 -2.50 -0.42
N ALA A 179 -15.57 -3.41 0.26
CA ALA A 179 -15.22 -3.26 1.68
C ALA A 179 -14.14 -2.17 1.87
N ILE A 180 -13.15 -2.11 0.97
CA ILE A 180 -12.16 -1.02 0.96
C ILE A 180 -12.87 0.33 0.74
N ALA A 181 -13.76 0.40 -0.25
CA ALA A 181 -14.53 1.60 -0.56
C ALA A 181 -15.40 2.06 0.62
N ALA A 182 -16.01 1.14 1.37
CA ALA A 182 -16.77 1.47 2.58
C ALA A 182 -15.92 2.19 3.64
N SER A 183 -14.63 1.84 3.75
CA SER A 183 -13.68 2.52 4.64
C SER A 183 -13.22 3.86 4.08
N LEU A 184 -12.91 3.91 2.79
CA LEU A 184 -12.53 5.15 2.11
C LEU A 184 -13.65 6.20 2.18
N LEU A 185 -14.93 5.81 2.09
CA LEU A 185 -16.05 6.73 2.27
C LEU A 185 -16.07 7.43 3.64
N ARG A 186 -15.48 6.85 4.68
CA ARG A 186 -15.32 7.52 5.97
C ARG A 186 -14.01 8.29 6.05
N ALA A 187 -12.99 7.86 5.33
CA ALA A 187 -11.74 8.59 5.22
C ALA A 187 -11.86 9.85 4.33
N GLU A 188 -12.95 10.01 3.57
CA GLU A 188 -13.27 11.18 2.74
C GLU A 188 -12.13 11.60 1.78
N PRO A 189 -11.44 10.65 1.09
CA PRO A 189 -10.27 10.97 0.28
C PRO A 189 -10.67 11.74 -0.98
N LEU A 190 -9.75 12.55 -1.49
CA LEU A 190 -9.92 13.15 -2.80
C LEU A 190 -9.56 12.12 -3.88
N VAL A 191 -10.58 11.60 -4.57
CA VAL A 191 -10.40 10.81 -5.79
C VAL A 191 -10.05 11.78 -6.93
N HIS A 192 -8.90 11.58 -7.58
CA HIS A 192 -8.42 12.46 -8.65
C HIS A 192 -8.35 11.76 -10.01
N TYR A 193 -8.53 10.44 -10.03
CA TYR A 193 -8.65 9.66 -11.26
C TYR A 193 -9.47 8.40 -10.99
N ASN A 194 -10.33 8.02 -11.95
CA ASN A 194 -11.04 6.75 -11.94
C ASN A 194 -11.38 6.35 -13.38
N ASP A 195 -10.91 5.19 -13.83
CA ASP A 195 -11.32 4.57 -15.10
C ASP A 195 -11.82 3.12 -14.93
N ILE A 196 -12.11 2.69 -13.68
CA ILE A 196 -12.71 1.38 -13.41
C ILE A 196 -14.15 1.38 -13.96
N PRO A 197 -14.49 0.50 -14.94
CA PRO A 197 -15.80 0.50 -15.57
C PRO A 197 -16.86 -0.07 -14.62
N GLU A 198 -18.10 0.38 -14.79
CA GLU A 198 -19.22 -0.04 -13.94
C GLU A 198 -19.44 -1.57 -13.97
N THR A 199 -19.10 -2.23 -15.09
CA THR A 199 -19.15 -3.69 -15.25
C THR A 199 -18.29 -4.45 -14.23
N GLU A 200 -17.18 -3.87 -13.76
CA GLU A 200 -16.30 -4.46 -12.73
C GLU A 200 -16.80 -4.21 -11.30
N THR A 201 -17.75 -3.29 -11.15
CA THR A 201 -18.20 -2.79 -9.84
C THR A 201 -19.69 -3.03 -9.61
N VAL A 202 -20.29 -3.93 -10.40
CA VAL A 202 -21.69 -4.34 -10.24
C VAL A 202 -21.90 -4.85 -8.81
N GLY A 203 -22.90 -4.29 -8.13
CA GLY A 203 -23.19 -4.60 -6.72
C GLY A 203 -22.28 -3.90 -5.70
N MET A 204 -21.25 -3.15 -6.13
CA MET A 204 -20.33 -2.43 -5.24
C MET A 204 -20.84 -1.00 -4.92
N GLN A 205 -21.95 -0.91 -4.18
CA GLN A 205 -22.59 0.37 -3.86
C GLN A 205 -21.68 1.40 -3.17
N TYR A 206 -20.70 0.95 -2.37
CA TYR A 206 -19.78 1.87 -1.68
C TYR A 206 -18.72 2.39 -2.65
N PHE A 207 -18.29 1.56 -3.60
CA PHE A 207 -17.38 2.00 -4.66
C PHE A 207 -18.02 3.07 -5.52
N LYS A 208 -19.28 2.86 -5.96
CA LYS A 208 -20.00 3.87 -6.75
C LYS A 208 -20.11 5.22 -6.02
N LYS A 209 -20.46 5.21 -4.74
CA LYS A 209 -20.48 6.44 -3.93
C LYS A 209 -19.11 7.10 -3.81
N LEU A 210 -18.05 6.30 -3.68
CA LEU A 210 -16.68 6.81 -3.59
C LEU A 210 -16.25 7.45 -4.93
N SER A 211 -16.50 6.79 -6.07
CA SER A 211 -16.16 7.31 -7.39
C SER A 211 -16.93 8.58 -7.73
N ASP A 212 -18.16 8.70 -7.24
CA ASP A 212 -19.01 9.87 -7.45
C ASP A 212 -18.75 11.00 -6.43
N GLY A 213 -17.79 10.82 -5.50
CA GLY A 213 -17.46 11.82 -4.47
C GLY A 213 -18.54 12.01 -3.41
N GLN A 214 -19.42 11.04 -3.20
CA GLN A 214 -20.56 11.11 -2.30
C GLN A 214 -20.23 10.56 -0.91
N PHE A 215 -19.80 11.45 -0.01
CA PHE A 215 -19.46 11.10 1.37
C PHE A 215 -20.69 11.19 2.31
N PRO A 216 -20.94 10.17 3.15
CA PRO A 216 -22.05 10.22 4.10
C PRO A 216 -21.90 11.32 5.15
N THR A 217 -22.94 12.15 5.26
CA THR A 217 -23.02 13.26 6.21
C THR A 217 -23.71 12.88 7.53
N VAL A 218 -24.34 11.70 7.57
CA VAL A 218 -25.08 11.16 8.73
C VAL A 218 -24.39 9.93 9.32
N PRO A 219 -24.68 9.58 10.60
CA PRO A 219 -24.13 8.39 11.23
C PRO A 219 -24.46 7.09 10.46
N PRO A 220 -23.64 6.03 10.61
CA PRO A 220 -22.47 5.93 11.48
C PRO A 220 -21.25 6.68 10.92
N TYR A 221 -20.53 7.41 11.78
CA TYR A 221 -19.34 8.20 11.41
C TYR A 221 -18.02 7.42 11.41
N LEU A 222 -18.06 6.15 11.82
CA LEU A 222 -16.95 5.22 11.82
C LEU A 222 -17.22 4.08 10.84
N SER A 223 -16.18 3.53 10.25
CA SER A 223 -16.23 2.26 9.54
C SER A 223 -15.11 1.34 10.04
N ARG A 224 -15.44 0.07 10.15
CA ARG A 224 -14.51 -1.03 10.43
C ARG A 224 -14.78 -2.11 9.41
N GLN A 225 -13.81 -2.37 8.55
CA GLN A 225 -13.89 -3.43 7.56
C GLN A 225 -12.73 -4.38 7.76
N SER A 226 -12.92 -5.64 7.39
CA SER A 226 -11.87 -6.64 7.36
C SER A 226 -11.81 -7.20 5.96
N ILE A 227 -10.63 -7.16 5.37
CA ILE A 227 -10.33 -7.77 4.08
C ILE A 227 -9.26 -8.83 4.24
N LYS A 228 -9.09 -9.65 3.20
CA LYS A 228 -8.00 -10.61 3.11
C LYS A 228 -7.18 -10.39 1.85
N THR A 229 -5.87 -10.60 1.96
CA THR A 229 -5.02 -10.72 0.78
C THR A 229 -5.32 -12.02 0.03
N ALA A 230 -4.94 -12.13 -1.24
CA ALA A 230 -5.31 -13.25 -2.10
C ALA A 230 -4.39 -14.48 -1.96
N GLY A 231 -3.18 -14.29 -1.44
CA GLY A 231 -2.17 -15.32 -1.24
C GLY A 231 -2.58 -16.38 -0.23
N GLN A 232 -1.79 -17.45 -0.17
CA GLN A 232 -1.99 -18.56 0.76
C GLN A 232 -0.72 -18.74 1.63
N PRO A 233 -0.83 -18.63 2.96
CA PRO A 233 -2.03 -18.30 3.73
C PRO A 233 -2.44 -16.83 3.56
N ALA A 234 -3.75 -16.57 3.54
CA ALA A 234 -4.28 -15.22 3.40
C ALA A 234 -4.02 -14.37 4.66
N VAL A 235 -3.55 -13.14 4.47
CA VAL A 235 -3.30 -12.18 5.55
C VAL A 235 -4.56 -11.36 5.82
N THR A 236 -4.93 -11.23 7.09
CA THR A 236 -6.07 -10.40 7.49
C THR A 236 -5.66 -8.94 7.61
N VAL A 237 -6.41 -8.06 6.96
CA VAL A 237 -6.19 -6.61 7.01
C VAL A 237 -7.48 -5.93 7.49
N ASN A 238 -7.40 -5.32 8.67
CA ASN A 238 -8.47 -4.51 9.23
C ASN A 238 -8.30 -3.05 8.82
N VAL A 239 -9.34 -2.45 8.25
CA VAL A 239 -9.35 -1.03 7.89
C VAL A 239 -10.29 -0.29 8.84
N TYR A 240 -9.74 0.65 9.59
CA TYR A 240 -10.47 1.52 10.51
C TYR A 240 -10.52 2.92 9.92
N SER A 241 -11.68 3.55 9.93
CA SER A 241 -11.81 4.90 9.38
C SER A 241 -12.86 5.71 10.12
N LYS A 242 -12.67 7.03 10.10
CA LYS A 242 -13.56 8.01 10.71
C LYS A 242 -13.73 9.21 9.79
N SER A 243 -14.96 9.72 9.74
CA SER A 243 -15.23 11.04 9.14
C SER A 243 -14.81 12.18 10.07
N ALA A 244 -14.64 13.37 9.50
CA ALA A 244 -14.39 14.59 10.27
C ALA A 244 -15.50 14.90 11.30
N SER A 245 -16.74 14.48 11.00
CA SER A 245 -17.91 14.66 11.86
C SER A 245 -17.86 13.81 13.14
N SER A 246 -17.07 12.73 13.17
CA SER A 246 -16.97 11.84 14.35
C SER A 246 -16.39 12.55 15.59
N ARG A 247 -15.57 13.58 15.41
CA ARG A 247 -14.77 14.23 16.47
C ARG A 247 -13.84 13.29 17.25
N TYR A 248 -13.71 12.05 16.81
CA TYR A 248 -12.86 11.06 17.47
C TYR A 248 -11.40 11.22 17.06
N GLU A 249 -10.54 10.88 18.00
CA GLU A 249 -9.11 10.71 17.79
C GLU A 249 -8.90 9.26 17.31
N ILE A 250 -8.21 9.06 16.17
CA ILE A 250 -8.17 7.75 15.48
C ILE A 250 -7.41 6.68 16.29
N TYR A 251 -6.37 7.03 17.03
CA TYR A 251 -5.50 6.06 17.71
C TYR A 251 -6.19 5.42 18.91
N LYS A 252 -6.55 6.20 19.94
CA LYS A 252 -7.16 5.70 21.17
C LYS A 252 -8.64 5.36 21.01
N ARG A 253 -9.42 6.26 20.41
CA ARG A 253 -10.89 6.12 20.38
C ARG A 253 -11.36 5.13 19.31
N VAL A 254 -10.53 4.83 18.30
CA VAL A 254 -10.86 3.88 17.24
C VAL A 254 -9.93 2.65 17.30
N ILE A 255 -8.63 2.80 17.07
CA ILE A 255 -7.69 1.65 16.96
C ILE A 255 -7.57 0.90 18.29
N VAL A 256 -7.11 1.53 19.37
CA VAL A 256 -6.95 0.89 20.69
C VAL A 256 -8.27 0.31 21.18
N LYS A 257 -9.38 1.02 21.00
CA LYS A 257 -10.72 0.54 21.37
C LYS A 257 -11.11 -0.73 20.60
N ALA A 258 -10.79 -0.80 19.31
CA ALA A 258 -11.12 -1.93 18.46
C ALA A 258 -10.20 -3.13 18.68
N LEU A 259 -8.90 -2.88 18.86
CA LEU A 259 -7.89 -3.92 19.11
C LEU A 259 -7.94 -4.45 20.54
N LYS A 260 -8.40 -3.62 21.50
CA LYS A 260 -8.30 -3.88 22.94
C LYS A 260 -6.87 -4.23 23.36
N LYS A 261 -5.90 -3.51 22.79
CA LYS A 261 -4.47 -3.69 23.00
C LYS A 261 -3.79 -2.34 23.18
N THR A 262 -2.68 -2.33 23.92
CA THR A 262 -1.75 -1.21 23.90
C THR A 262 -1.12 -1.12 22.51
N ILE A 263 -0.81 0.10 22.06
CA ILE A 263 -0.07 0.32 20.81
C ILE A 263 1.16 1.19 21.06
N LYS A 264 2.26 0.90 20.35
CA LYS A 264 3.44 1.78 20.26
C LYS A 264 3.32 2.63 19.00
N VAL A 265 3.45 3.95 19.10
CA VAL A 265 3.14 4.90 18.03
C VAL A 265 4.38 5.66 17.56
N TRP A 266 4.66 5.55 16.26
CA TRP A 266 5.60 6.41 15.52
C TRP A 266 4.79 7.45 14.76
N SER A 267 4.95 8.72 15.10
CA SER A 267 4.21 9.81 14.46
C SER A 267 4.72 11.17 14.92
N ARG A 268 4.69 12.17 14.04
CA ARG A 268 4.82 13.58 14.42
C ARG A 268 3.70 14.00 15.36
N ARG A 269 4.01 14.91 16.28
CA ARG A 269 3.12 15.24 17.40
C ARG A 269 2.99 16.74 17.58
N ASP A 270 1.84 17.16 18.11
CA ASP A 270 1.58 18.54 18.50
C ASP A 270 1.83 18.79 19.99
N ASN A 271 2.44 17.82 20.69
CA ASN A 271 2.68 17.79 22.13
C ASN A 271 1.43 17.88 23.02
N LYS A 272 0.21 17.90 22.46
CA LYS A 272 -1.06 17.97 23.20
C LYS A 272 -1.58 16.59 23.57
N LEU A 273 -1.44 15.63 22.67
CA LEU A 273 -1.72 14.23 22.97
C LEU A 273 -0.47 13.60 23.61
N LYS A 274 -0.68 12.89 24.72
CA LYS A 274 0.39 12.26 25.50
C LYS A 274 0.21 10.74 25.51
N GLY A 275 1.31 10.02 25.66
CA GLY A 275 1.25 8.61 26.00
C GLY A 275 0.53 8.39 27.33
N ASP A 276 0.04 7.17 27.53
CA ASP A 276 -0.54 6.75 28.79
C ASP A 276 -0.06 5.35 29.17
N CYS A 277 0.01 5.08 30.46
CA CYS A 277 0.38 3.77 31.02
C CYS A 277 -0.65 3.26 32.03
N ARG A 278 -1.80 3.95 32.16
CA ARG A 278 -2.70 3.77 33.29
C ARG A 278 -3.64 2.57 33.18
N ILE A 279 -3.94 2.11 31.96
CA ILE A 279 -4.93 1.06 31.72
C ILE A 279 -4.26 -0.12 31.03
N VAL A 280 -4.24 -1.27 31.70
CA VAL A 280 -3.72 -2.52 31.13
C VAL A 280 -4.37 -2.78 29.76
N GLU A 281 -3.53 -3.06 28.76
CA GLU A 281 -3.92 -3.39 27.38
C GLU A 281 -4.77 -2.33 26.65
N ARG A 282 -4.81 -1.07 27.09
CA ARG A 282 -5.52 0.01 26.39
C ARG A 282 -4.74 1.31 26.34
N ASN A 283 -3.43 1.17 26.26
CA ASN A 283 -2.52 2.30 26.35
C ASN A 283 -1.99 2.76 24.98
N ILE A 284 -1.47 3.98 24.95
CA ILE A 284 -0.62 4.51 23.87
C ILE A 284 0.78 4.73 24.44
N ARG A 285 1.75 4.01 23.91
CA ARG A 285 3.18 4.22 24.17
C ARG A 285 3.80 4.94 22.98
N LEU A 286 4.63 5.93 23.24
CA LEU A 286 5.22 6.76 22.20
C LEU A 286 6.64 6.27 21.89
N ILE A 287 6.96 6.03 20.62
CA ILE A 287 8.29 5.55 20.22
C ILE A 287 9.30 6.72 20.31
N LYS A 288 10.49 6.45 20.86
CA LYS A 288 11.58 7.44 20.94
C LYS A 288 12.15 7.72 19.55
N SER A 289 12.53 8.97 19.31
CA SER A 289 13.20 9.42 18.10
C SER A 289 14.63 9.85 18.44
N PRO A 290 15.65 9.57 17.59
CA PRO A 290 15.58 8.82 16.32
C PRO A 290 15.38 7.31 16.51
N ALA A 291 15.00 6.61 15.43
CA ALA A 291 14.91 5.15 15.41
C ALA A 291 15.52 4.57 14.11
N PRO A 292 16.17 3.40 14.16
CA PRO A 292 16.75 2.77 12.98
C PRO A 292 15.72 1.93 12.22
N VAL A 293 15.69 2.07 10.90
CA VAL A 293 15.03 1.16 9.95
C VAL A 293 16.13 0.42 9.20
N SER A 294 16.50 -0.77 9.67
CA SER A 294 17.71 -1.46 9.21
C SER A 294 18.97 -0.60 9.44
N ASP A 295 19.74 -0.31 8.40
CA ASP A 295 20.94 0.55 8.40
C ASP A 295 20.63 2.05 8.19
N HIS A 296 19.36 2.45 8.05
CA HIS A 296 18.96 3.84 7.89
C HIS A 296 18.37 4.41 9.18
N ASN A 297 18.80 5.61 9.57
CA ASN A 297 18.15 6.33 10.67
C ASN A 297 16.92 7.12 10.18
N THR A 298 15.84 7.10 10.96
CA THR A 298 14.71 8.01 10.81
C THR A 298 14.52 8.89 12.04
N ASN A 299 13.91 10.05 11.83
CA ASN A 299 13.56 10.99 12.88
C ASN A 299 12.17 11.56 12.61
N LEU A 300 11.45 11.93 13.68
CA LEU A 300 10.07 12.39 13.57
C LEU A 300 9.95 13.67 12.72
N ASP A 301 10.93 14.58 12.76
CA ASP A 301 10.84 15.88 12.08
C ASP A 301 10.90 15.78 10.55
N ALA A 302 11.63 14.80 10.03
CA ALA A 302 11.78 14.56 8.60
C ALA A 302 10.88 13.41 8.09
N ASP A 303 10.32 12.59 8.97
CA ASP A 303 9.48 11.45 8.58
C ASP A 303 7.99 11.82 8.51
N LEU A 304 7.33 11.59 7.36
CA LEU A 304 5.90 11.87 7.16
C LEU A 304 5.00 10.67 7.48
N THR A 305 5.59 9.53 7.84
CA THR A 305 4.86 8.31 8.18
C THR A 305 4.24 8.42 9.57
N ASN A 306 3.09 7.77 9.73
CA ASN A 306 2.50 7.55 11.03
C ASN A 306 2.07 6.10 11.09
N TRP A 307 2.63 5.35 12.02
CA TRP A 307 2.35 3.93 12.13
C TRP A 307 2.36 3.50 13.59
N ALA A 308 1.77 2.34 13.84
CA ALA A 308 1.72 1.76 15.16
C ALA A 308 1.86 0.24 15.13
N VAL A 309 2.36 -0.33 16.22
CA VAL A 309 2.39 -1.78 16.44
C VAL A 309 1.70 -2.14 17.75
N SER A 310 1.05 -3.30 17.81
CA SER A 310 0.37 -3.78 19.03
C SER A 310 1.36 -4.29 20.09
N ASP A 311 1.07 -4.06 21.36
CA ASP A 311 1.86 -4.51 22.51
C ASP A 311 0.93 -5.15 23.57
N PRO A 312 0.78 -6.48 23.66
CA PRO A 312 1.36 -7.53 22.80
C PRO A 312 0.53 -7.80 21.52
N GLY A 313 1.11 -8.47 20.53
CA GLY A 313 0.38 -8.99 19.36
C GLY A 313 1.20 -8.98 18.07
N ASN A 314 0.53 -9.18 16.95
CA ASN A 314 1.13 -9.28 15.61
C ASN A 314 0.59 -8.23 14.63
N ILE A 315 0.13 -7.10 15.16
CA ILE A 315 -0.57 -6.09 14.36
C ILE A 315 0.36 -4.92 14.09
N PHE A 316 0.52 -4.61 12.81
CA PHE A 316 1.11 -3.37 12.32
C PHE A 316 0.01 -2.51 11.68
N CYS A 317 -0.03 -1.21 11.97
CA CYS A 317 -0.98 -0.27 11.37
C CYS A 317 -0.25 0.89 10.71
N LEU A 318 -0.62 1.21 9.46
CA LEU A 318 -0.33 2.52 8.84
C LEU A 318 -1.53 3.45 9.07
N ILE A 319 -1.28 4.63 9.63
CA ILE A 319 -2.28 5.65 9.92
C ILE A 319 -1.99 6.87 9.02
N ASP A 320 -3.01 7.36 8.34
CA ASP A 320 -2.85 8.49 7.42
C ASP A 320 -2.76 9.85 8.12
N ARG A 321 -3.08 9.93 9.41
CA ARG A 321 -3.02 11.17 10.21
C ARG A 321 -1.96 11.09 11.29
N PRO A 322 -1.30 12.22 11.62
CA PRO A 322 -0.39 12.27 12.75
C PRO A 322 -1.13 12.18 14.09
N TYR A 323 -0.40 11.78 15.12
CA TYR A 323 -0.84 11.74 16.51
C TYR A 323 -0.89 13.17 17.08
N ALA A 324 -1.93 13.90 16.68
CA ALA A 324 -2.16 15.29 17.03
C ALA A 324 -3.64 15.54 17.38
N LYS A 325 -3.92 16.52 18.25
CA LYS A 325 -5.28 16.84 18.70
C LYS A 325 -6.15 17.37 17.55
N ASN A 326 -5.55 18.10 16.61
CA ASN A 326 -6.27 18.69 15.47
C ASN A 326 -6.86 17.63 14.52
N GLN A 327 -6.36 16.39 14.49
CA GLN A 327 -6.97 15.37 13.61
C GLN A 327 -8.41 15.00 14.03
N THR A 328 -8.85 15.35 15.24
CA THR A 328 -10.23 15.10 15.70
C THR A 328 -11.27 15.73 14.80
N VAL A 329 -10.95 16.86 14.17
CA VAL A 329 -11.84 17.58 13.24
C VAL A 329 -11.58 17.23 11.75
N GLN A 330 -10.80 16.19 11.49
CA GLN A 330 -10.42 15.71 10.16
C GLN A 330 -10.88 14.25 9.97
N SER A 331 -11.00 13.80 8.73
CA SER A 331 -11.13 12.38 8.47
C SER A 331 -9.79 11.68 8.61
N ALA A 332 -9.84 10.39 8.92
CA ALA A 332 -8.66 9.54 9.07
C ALA A 332 -8.95 8.08 8.71
N MET A 333 -7.90 7.38 8.34
CA MET A 333 -7.89 5.95 8.07
C MET A 333 -6.65 5.29 8.68
N ALA A 334 -6.83 4.07 9.16
CA ALA A 334 -5.76 3.17 9.55
C ALA A 334 -5.92 1.82 8.85
N VAL A 335 -4.86 1.34 8.23
CA VAL A 335 -4.77 0.01 7.62
C VAL A 335 -3.91 -0.85 8.53
N CYS A 336 -4.52 -1.82 9.20
CA CYS A 336 -3.91 -2.68 10.20
C CYS A 336 -3.79 -4.11 9.70
N ILE A 337 -2.57 -4.60 9.55
CA ILE A 337 -2.21 -5.90 9.02
C ILE A 337 -1.88 -6.83 10.19
N ASP A 338 -2.53 -7.99 10.24
CA ASP A 338 -2.27 -9.04 11.22
C ASP A 338 -1.31 -10.08 10.61
N GLN A 339 0.00 -9.82 10.75
CA GLN A 339 1.06 -10.65 10.19
C GLN A 339 2.32 -10.50 11.05
N ALA A 340 2.83 -11.63 11.56
CA ALA A 340 3.87 -11.68 12.57
C ALA A 340 5.23 -11.12 12.11
N ASP A 341 5.66 -11.41 10.88
CA ASP A 341 6.93 -10.92 10.35
C ASP A 341 6.90 -9.40 10.15
N ILE A 342 5.85 -8.85 9.52
CA ILE A 342 5.65 -7.40 9.39
C ILE A 342 5.68 -6.76 10.78
N PHE A 343 4.91 -7.29 11.72
CA PHE A 343 4.90 -6.80 13.09
C PHE A 343 6.31 -6.82 13.69
N ALA A 344 7.05 -7.92 13.57
CA ALA A 344 8.40 -8.04 14.12
C ALA A 344 9.33 -6.97 13.56
N ARG A 345 9.31 -6.74 12.23
CA ARG A 345 10.15 -5.73 11.57
C ARG A 345 9.89 -4.31 12.07
N PHE A 346 8.63 -3.95 12.33
CA PHE A 346 8.29 -2.64 12.88
C PHE A 346 8.45 -2.57 14.40
N ASN A 347 8.28 -3.67 15.12
CA ASN A 347 8.47 -3.71 16.56
C ASN A 347 9.95 -3.57 16.93
N ASP A 348 10.87 -4.03 16.09
CA ASP A 348 12.32 -3.78 16.25
C ASP A 348 12.65 -2.29 16.14
N ILE A 349 12.00 -1.56 15.22
CA ILE A 349 12.10 -0.09 15.14
C ILE A 349 11.53 0.57 16.41
N ALA A 350 10.45 -0.02 16.95
CA ALA A 350 9.76 0.42 18.16
C ALA A 350 10.39 -0.09 19.47
N ALA A 351 11.67 -0.49 19.47
CA ALA A 351 12.35 -1.05 20.63
C ALA A 351 12.40 -0.08 21.83
N GLN A 352 12.56 1.22 21.55
CA GLN A 352 12.61 2.25 22.58
C GLN A 352 11.35 3.11 22.58
N VAL A 353 10.73 3.23 23.76
CA VAL A 353 9.55 4.08 23.97
C VAL A 353 9.82 5.10 25.07
N GLU A 354 9.14 6.24 24.96
CA GLU A 354 9.17 7.31 25.95
C GLU A 354 8.56 6.85 27.27
N ASP A 355 9.06 7.46 28.35
CA ASP A 355 8.50 7.27 29.67
C ASP A 355 7.10 7.88 29.71
N CYS A 356 6.21 7.20 30.43
CA CYS A 356 4.85 7.70 30.58
C CYS A 356 4.81 8.93 31.49
N PRO A 357 4.01 9.97 31.16
CA PRO A 357 3.82 11.13 32.01
C PRO A 357 3.10 10.85 33.32
#